data_AF-A0A1M6ZJK8-F1
#
_entry.id   AF-A0A1M6ZJK8-F1
#
_cell.length_a   1.000
_cell.length_b   1.000
_cell.length_c   1.000
_cell.angle_alpha   90.00
_cell.angle_beta   90.00
_cell.angle_gamma   90.00
#
_symmetry.space_group_name_H-M   'P 1'
#
loop_
_entity.id
_entity.type
_entity.pdbx_description
1 polymer ?
#
loop_
_entity_poly.entity_id
_entity_poly.type
_entity_poly.pdbx_seq_one_letter_code
_entity_poly.pdbx_strand_id
1 'polypeptide(L)'
;MTQFIEGLDRQQTMLLPEHLDYHVDENSPVRAIDAFTELLDFAALGFSAQPAATGRPGYHSGLIQRIYLCGYLNQIQSSRRLERECGRNLELIWLTGRLKPDFKTIADFRKDNGPAICKVCQQFVALCRSMNLLDGDVVAINGSRFKALNAKVKNYTRGKLRQKLGEIDKAIGRYLGELDRADEVFEQTGTVLPEARMERTLKMLEHLQKEAALQIN
;
A
#
# COMPACT_ATOMS: atom_id res chain seq x y z
N MET A 1 -31.68 25.78 12.81
CA MET A 1 -31.49 24.33 13.03
C MET A 1 -30.73 23.79 11.85
N THR A 2 -29.52 23.31 12.06
CA THR A 2 -28.68 22.78 10.98
C THR A 2 -29.31 21.48 10.47
N GLN A 3 -29.58 21.41 9.16
CA GLN A 3 -30.28 20.29 8.50
C GLN A 3 -29.37 19.08 8.25
N PHE A 4 -28.10 19.14 8.65
CA PHE A 4 -27.08 18.15 8.37
C PHE A 4 -26.18 17.91 9.59
N ILE A 5 -25.57 16.72 9.61
CA ILE A 5 -24.50 16.37 10.57
C ILE A 5 -23.27 17.20 10.21
N GLU A 6 -22.78 17.99 11.16
CA GLU A 6 -21.58 18.81 10.99
C GLU A 6 -20.34 18.05 11.46
N GLY A 7 -19.24 18.20 10.72
CA GLY A 7 -17.94 17.66 11.11
C GLY A 7 -17.25 18.53 12.16
N LEU A 8 -16.13 18.04 12.70
CA LEU A 8 -15.27 18.84 13.57
C LEU A 8 -14.54 19.94 12.78
N ASP A 9 -14.22 21.03 13.45
CA ASP A 9 -13.46 22.14 12.86
C ASP A 9 -12.02 21.71 12.53
N ARG A 10 -11.50 22.12 11.37
CA ARG A 10 -10.15 21.72 10.90
C ARG A 10 -9.01 22.28 11.76
N GLN A 11 -9.25 23.36 12.50
CA GLN A 11 -8.32 23.98 13.43
C GLN A 11 -8.51 23.48 14.86
N GLN A 12 -9.51 22.63 15.12
CA GLN A 12 -9.70 22.02 16.42
C GLN A 12 -8.45 21.21 16.79
N THR A 13 -7.81 21.61 17.89
CA THR A 13 -6.67 20.86 18.42
C THR A 13 -7.18 19.54 18.95
N MET A 14 -6.72 18.45 18.34
CA MET A 14 -6.88 17.11 18.88
C MET A 14 -5.66 16.79 19.73
N LEU A 15 -5.88 16.33 20.96
CA LEU A 15 -4.88 15.50 21.61
C LEU A 15 -4.73 14.26 20.72
N LEU A 16 -3.49 13.99 20.26
CA LEU A 16 -3.21 12.74 19.56
C LEU A 16 -3.73 11.58 20.42
N PRO A 17 -4.32 10.52 19.83
CA PRO A 17 -4.49 9.28 20.57
C PRO A 17 -3.14 8.90 21.19
N GLU A 18 -3.13 8.48 22.45
CA GLU A 18 -1.89 8.22 23.19
C GLU A 18 -0.98 7.19 22.51
N HIS A 19 -1.56 6.38 21.60
CA HIS A 19 -0.89 5.34 20.84
C HIS A 19 -1.23 5.41 19.35
N LEU A 20 -0.22 5.20 18.50
CA LEU A 20 -0.39 5.13 17.03
C LEU A 20 -1.44 4.07 16.64
N ASP A 21 -1.57 3.02 17.46
CA ASP A 21 -2.45 1.88 17.25
C ASP A 21 -3.94 2.23 17.17
N TYR A 22 -4.36 3.33 17.79
CA TYR A 22 -5.75 3.82 17.69
C TYR A 22 -6.12 4.39 16.31
N HIS A 23 -5.13 4.66 15.45
CA HIS A 23 -5.40 5.18 14.10
C HIS A 23 -5.79 4.09 13.10
N VAL A 24 -5.62 2.81 13.45
CA VAL A 24 -5.85 1.67 12.55
C VAL A 24 -6.82 0.71 13.20
N ASP A 25 -7.90 0.39 12.49
CA ASP A 25 -8.89 -0.58 12.95
C ASP A 25 -8.25 -1.96 13.21
N GLU A 26 -8.72 -2.68 14.24
CA GLU A 26 -8.23 -4.02 14.59
C GLU A 26 -8.35 -5.02 13.44
N ASN A 27 -9.32 -4.82 12.54
CA ASN A 27 -9.57 -5.67 11.38
C ASN A 27 -8.92 -5.14 10.09
N SER A 28 -8.11 -4.07 10.17
CA SER A 28 -7.44 -3.53 8.98
C SER A 28 -6.46 -4.56 8.40
N PRO A 29 -6.45 -4.75 7.06
CA PRO A 29 -5.52 -5.67 6.41
C PRO A 29 -4.05 -5.28 6.63
N VAL A 30 -3.76 -4.02 6.98
CA VAL A 30 -2.40 -3.55 7.25
C VAL A 30 -1.78 -4.24 8.47
N ARG A 31 -2.59 -4.69 9.44
CA ARG A 31 -2.12 -5.45 10.60
C ARG A 31 -1.65 -6.85 10.21
N ALA A 32 -2.31 -7.46 9.22
CA ALA A 32 -1.86 -8.74 8.66
C ALA A 32 -0.53 -8.58 7.91
N ILE A 33 -0.31 -7.45 7.23
CA ILE A 33 0.99 -7.12 6.61
C ILE A 33 2.07 -7.04 7.68
N ASP A 34 1.82 -6.28 8.75
CA ASP A 34 2.81 -6.10 9.81
C ASP A 34 3.21 -7.43 10.45
N ALA A 35 2.22 -8.19 10.92
CA ALA A 35 2.43 -9.52 11.51
C ALA A 35 3.13 -10.49 10.55
N PHE A 36 2.75 -10.48 9.26
CA PHE A 36 3.42 -11.29 8.25
C PHE A 36 4.89 -10.91 8.11
N THR A 37 5.20 -9.63 8.02
CA THR A 37 6.59 -9.17 7.82
C THR A 37 7.51 -9.45 9.00
N GLU A 38 6.97 -9.51 10.22
CA GLU A 38 7.73 -9.92 11.43
C GLU A 38 8.13 -11.40 11.41
N LEU A 39 7.39 -12.25 10.69
CA LEU A 39 7.69 -13.69 10.59
C LEU A 39 8.77 -14.00 9.53
N LEU A 40 9.19 -13.01 8.74
CA LEU A 40 10.08 -13.24 7.61
C LEU A 40 11.56 -13.18 8.03
N ASP A 41 12.31 -14.20 7.62
CA ASP A 41 13.77 -14.11 7.58
C ASP A 41 14.21 -13.42 6.28
N PHE A 42 14.40 -12.10 6.36
CA PHE A 42 14.85 -11.29 5.23
C PHE A 42 16.23 -11.73 4.72
N ALA A 43 17.13 -12.20 5.58
CA ALA A 43 18.45 -12.66 5.14
C ALA A 43 18.32 -13.94 4.29
N ALA A 44 17.53 -14.91 4.75
CA ALA A 44 17.27 -16.15 3.99
C ALA A 44 16.53 -15.90 2.67
N LEU A 45 15.72 -14.84 2.60
CA LEU A 45 15.02 -14.44 1.37
C LEU A 45 15.95 -13.77 0.35
N GLY A 46 17.16 -13.40 0.76
CA GLY A 46 18.19 -12.81 -0.07
C GLY A 46 18.24 -11.28 -0.01
N PHE A 47 17.68 -10.67 1.03
CA PHE A 47 17.92 -9.25 1.30
C PHE A 47 19.28 -9.10 1.98
N SER A 48 20.17 -8.34 1.36
CA SER A 48 21.47 -7.98 1.94
C SER A 48 21.44 -6.52 2.39
N ALA A 49 21.02 -6.27 3.63
CA ALA A 49 21.19 -4.96 4.24
C ALA A 49 22.52 -4.96 5.02
N GLN A 50 23.59 -4.48 4.40
CA GLN A 50 24.83 -4.20 5.12
C GLN A 50 24.74 -2.75 5.63
N PRO A 51 24.71 -2.51 6.96
CA PRO A 51 24.79 -1.16 7.49
C PRO A 51 26.05 -0.48 6.95
N ALA A 52 25.93 0.75 6.49
CA ALA A 52 27.10 1.53 6.11
C ALA A 52 28.02 1.68 7.34
N ALA A 53 29.32 1.49 7.16
CA ALA A 53 30.30 1.63 8.24
C ALA A 53 30.32 3.06 8.83
N THR A 54 29.91 4.05 8.04
CA THR A 54 29.76 5.46 8.43
C THR A 54 28.57 6.08 7.70
N GLY A 55 28.06 7.20 8.23
CA GLY A 55 26.92 7.94 7.65
C GLY A 55 25.57 7.61 8.29
N ARG A 56 24.49 8.10 7.69
CA ARG A 56 23.12 7.84 8.16
C ARG A 56 22.79 6.36 7.94
N PRO A 57 22.30 5.62 8.96
CA PRO A 57 21.85 4.25 8.78
C PRO A 57 20.76 4.16 7.70
N GLY A 58 20.84 3.11 6.88
CA GLY A 58 19.79 2.79 5.92
C GLY A 58 18.52 2.29 6.60
N TYR A 59 17.41 2.29 5.86
CA TYR A 59 16.18 1.67 6.33
C TYR A 59 16.30 0.14 6.36
N HIS A 60 15.63 -0.49 7.31
CA HIS A 60 15.52 -1.94 7.37
C HIS A 60 14.69 -2.47 6.18
N SER A 61 15.11 -3.58 5.56
CA SER A 61 14.41 -4.16 4.40
C SER A 61 12.93 -4.45 4.68
N GLY A 62 12.60 -4.87 5.90
CA GLY A 62 11.21 -5.11 6.32
C GLY A 62 10.33 -3.86 6.31
N LEU A 63 10.89 -2.67 6.51
CA LEU A 63 10.15 -1.41 6.40
C LEU A 63 9.72 -1.15 4.96
N ILE A 64 10.66 -1.29 4.01
CA ILE A 64 10.37 -1.04 2.60
C ILE A 64 9.44 -2.13 2.05
N GLN A 65 9.55 -3.36 2.54
CA GLN A 65 8.63 -4.44 2.15
C GLN A 65 7.20 -4.25 2.64
N ARG A 66 7.01 -3.71 3.85
CA ARG A 66 5.71 -3.26 4.33
C ARG A 66 5.07 -2.24 3.38
N ILE A 67 5.85 -1.27 2.89
CA ILE A 67 5.40 -0.26 1.92
C ILE A 67 4.96 -0.91 0.61
N TYR A 68 5.73 -1.87 0.08
CA TYR A 68 5.35 -2.57 -1.16
C TYR A 68 4.11 -3.43 -1.02
N LEU A 69 3.95 -4.16 0.09
CA LEU A 69 2.75 -4.96 0.33
C LEU A 69 1.50 -4.08 0.50
N CYS A 70 1.61 -3.00 1.26
CA CYS A 70 0.50 -2.05 1.43
C CYS A 70 0.17 -1.34 0.10
N GLY A 71 1.20 -0.95 -0.66
CA GLY A 71 1.08 -0.40 -1.99
C GLY A 71 0.38 -1.34 -2.97
N TYR A 72 0.69 -2.63 -2.91
CA TYR A 72 0.05 -3.65 -3.74
C TYR A 72 -1.44 -3.79 -3.42
N LEU A 73 -1.81 -3.90 -2.14
CA LEU A 73 -3.22 -4.01 -1.73
C LEU A 73 -4.03 -2.77 -2.13
N ASN A 74 -3.44 -1.59 -2.00
CA ASN A 74 -4.09 -0.31 -2.30
C ASN A 74 -3.92 0.17 -3.75
N GLN A 75 -3.36 -0.66 -4.65
CA GLN A 75 -3.10 -0.32 -6.06
C GLN A 75 -2.30 0.98 -6.25
N ILE A 76 -1.34 1.23 -5.35
CA ILE A 76 -0.41 2.34 -5.43
C ILE A 76 0.82 1.89 -6.22
N GLN A 77 0.88 2.31 -7.48
CA GLN A 77 1.86 1.85 -8.46
C GLN A 77 2.87 2.94 -8.84
N SER A 78 3.45 3.67 -7.87
CA SER A 78 4.60 4.55 -8.12
C SER A 78 5.36 4.80 -6.82
N SER A 79 6.69 4.85 -6.85
CA SER A 79 7.53 5.16 -5.69
C SER A 79 7.25 6.55 -5.13
N ARG A 80 6.97 7.54 -5.99
CA ARG A 80 6.58 8.90 -5.58
C ARG A 80 5.18 8.94 -4.99
N ARG A 81 4.28 8.10 -5.47
CA ARG A 81 2.96 7.92 -4.84
C ARG A 81 3.11 7.26 -3.48
N LEU A 82 3.91 6.19 -3.36
CA LEU A 82 4.18 5.50 -2.09
C LEU A 82 4.80 6.44 -1.05
N GLU A 83 5.76 7.27 -1.43
CA GLU A 83 6.34 8.31 -0.56
C GLU A 83 5.28 9.26 0.00
N ARG A 84 4.32 9.70 -0.82
CA ARG A 84 3.22 10.57 -0.36
C ARG A 84 2.31 9.86 0.61
N GLU A 85 1.97 8.62 0.30
CA GLU A 85 1.11 7.80 1.15
C GLU A 85 1.76 7.59 2.53
N CYS A 86 3.08 7.43 2.59
CA CYS A 86 3.83 7.36 3.86
C CYS A 86 3.66 8.63 4.72
N GLY A 87 3.23 9.76 4.14
CA GLY A 87 3.01 11.02 4.84
C GLY A 87 1.54 11.42 5.02
N ARG A 88 0.57 10.66 4.47
CA ARG A 88 -0.86 11.03 4.53
C ARG A 88 -1.82 9.90 4.87
N ASN A 89 -1.47 8.67 4.52
CA ASN A 89 -2.30 7.51 4.81
C ASN A 89 -2.00 7.02 6.22
N LEU A 90 -2.98 7.09 7.12
CA LEU A 90 -2.83 6.68 8.51
C LEU A 90 -2.39 5.22 8.66
N GLU A 91 -2.86 4.32 7.81
CA GLU A 91 -2.43 2.92 7.84
C GLU A 91 -0.96 2.77 7.49
N LEU A 92 -0.48 3.52 6.49
CA LEU A 92 0.92 3.46 6.10
C LEU A 92 1.82 4.18 7.11
N ILE A 93 1.37 5.30 7.68
CA ILE A 93 2.04 5.99 8.79
C ILE A 93 2.15 5.07 10.01
N TRP A 94 1.11 4.31 10.32
CA TRP A 94 1.11 3.30 11.37
C TRP A 94 2.14 2.21 11.07
N LEU A 95 2.04 1.62 9.87
CA LEU A 95 2.87 0.50 9.43
C LEU A 95 4.37 0.86 9.36
N THR A 96 4.70 2.11 9.04
CA THR A 96 6.09 2.58 8.99
C THR A 96 6.58 3.18 10.30
N GLY A 97 5.75 3.27 11.34
CA GLY A 97 6.10 3.97 12.58
C GLY A 97 6.45 5.44 12.35
N ARG A 98 5.73 6.11 11.42
CA ARG A 98 5.98 7.48 10.95
C ARG A 98 7.27 7.68 10.15
N LEU A 99 8.00 6.63 9.81
CA LEU A 99 9.11 6.74 8.87
C LEU A 99 8.57 7.04 7.46
N LYS A 100 9.23 7.97 6.78
CA LYS A 100 8.89 8.39 5.41
C LYS A 100 10.12 8.30 4.52
N PRO A 101 10.46 7.09 4.02
CA PRO A 101 11.46 6.94 2.98
C PRO A 101 11.08 7.78 1.75
N ASP A 102 12.07 8.45 1.16
CA ASP A 102 11.84 9.18 -0.08
C ASP A 102 11.63 8.23 -1.27
N PHE A 103 11.08 8.75 -2.36
CA PHE A 103 10.79 7.92 -3.53
C PHE A 103 12.03 7.23 -4.09
N LYS A 104 13.21 7.87 -3.97
CA LYS A 104 14.46 7.35 -4.51
C LYS A 104 14.92 6.12 -3.72
N THR A 105 14.86 6.20 -2.40
CA THR A 105 15.10 5.09 -1.48
C THR A 105 14.20 3.90 -1.80
N ILE A 106 12.90 4.15 -2.03
CA ILE A 106 11.92 3.12 -2.39
C ILE A 106 12.26 2.48 -3.74
N ALA A 107 12.56 3.29 -4.76
CA ALA A 107 12.88 2.83 -6.11
C ALA A 107 14.20 2.05 -6.17
N ASP A 108 15.27 2.59 -5.58
CA ASP A 108 16.60 1.96 -5.54
C ASP A 108 16.52 0.63 -4.80
N PHE A 109 15.79 0.56 -3.68
CA PHE A 109 15.56 -0.72 -2.98
C PHE A 109 14.90 -1.78 -3.88
N ARG A 110 13.90 -1.41 -4.69
CA ARG A 110 13.25 -2.34 -5.63
C ARG A 110 14.17 -2.79 -6.73
N LYS A 111 14.95 -1.86 -7.29
CA LYS A 111 15.95 -2.16 -8.31
C LYS A 111 16.96 -3.19 -7.80
N ASP A 112 17.45 -3.01 -6.57
CA ASP A 112 18.51 -3.84 -6.01
C ASP A 112 18.00 -5.17 -5.46
N ASN A 113 16.74 -5.25 -5.03
CA ASN A 113 16.19 -6.42 -4.32
C ASN A 113 15.04 -7.13 -5.06
N GLY A 114 14.77 -6.80 -6.33
CA GLY A 114 13.62 -7.33 -7.09
C GLY A 114 13.32 -8.83 -6.91
N PRO A 115 14.30 -9.75 -7.07
CA PRO A 115 14.08 -11.18 -6.85
C PRO A 115 13.64 -11.54 -5.41
N ALA A 116 14.19 -10.87 -4.40
CA ALA A 116 13.84 -11.08 -3.00
C ALA A 116 12.43 -10.54 -2.70
N ILE A 117 12.07 -9.39 -3.29
CA ILE A 117 10.71 -8.83 -3.23
C ILE A 117 9.69 -9.82 -3.81
N CYS A 118 10.00 -10.44 -4.95
CA CYS A 118 9.14 -11.46 -5.55
C CYS A 118 8.89 -12.64 -4.60
N LYS A 119 9.93 -13.14 -3.92
CA LYS A 119 9.79 -14.24 -2.95
C LYS A 119 8.89 -13.86 -1.77
N VAL A 120 9.03 -12.64 -1.24
CA VAL A 120 8.15 -12.14 -0.17
C VAL A 120 6.69 -12.13 -0.63
N CYS A 121 6.42 -11.57 -1.82
CA CYS A 121 5.07 -11.51 -2.38
C CYS A 121 4.49 -12.92 -2.64
N GLN A 122 5.30 -13.87 -3.10
CA GLN A 122 4.88 -15.27 -3.25
C GLN A 122 4.47 -15.89 -1.91
N GLN A 123 5.29 -15.70 -0.87
CA GLN A 123 4.99 -16.20 0.47
C GLN A 123 3.74 -15.54 1.05
N PHE A 124 3.55 -14.24 0.84
CA PHE A 124 2.35 -13.52 1.26
C PHE A 124 1.09 -14.09 0.58
N VAL A 125 1.11 -14.25 -0.74
CA VAL A 125 -0.02 -14.84 -1.49
C VAL A 125 -0.30 -16.28 -1.04
N ALA A 126 0.75 -17.07 -0.78
CA ALA A 126 0.59 -18.43 -0.28
C ALA A 126 -0.04 -18.46 1.12
N LEU A 127 0.40 -17.57 2.02
CA LEU A 127 -0.13 -17.43 3.36
C LEU A 127 -1.61 -17.04 3.32
N CYS A 128 -1.95 -15.99 2.57
CA CYS A 128 -3.32 -15.51 2.46
C CYS A 128 -4.26 -16.58 1.84
N ARG A 129 -3.77 -17.44 0.94
CA ARG A 129 -4.51 -18.62 0.47
C ARG A 129 -4.67 -19.70 1.52
N SER A 130 -3.62 -19.99 2.30
CA SER A 130 -3.68 -21.02 3.35
C SER A 130 -4.66 -20.70 4.47
N MET A 131 -4.91 -19.42 4.71
CA MET A 131 -5.87 -18.91 5.70
C MET A 131 -7.26 -18.66 5.11
N ASN A 132 -7.54 -19.08 3.87
CA ASN A 132 -8.77 -18.76 3.13
C ASN A 132 -9.12 -17.26 3.04
N LEU A 133 -8.14 -16.38 3.27
CA LEU A 133 -8.34 -14.93 3.19
C LEU A 133 -8.46 -14.44 1.73
N LEU A 134 -8.04 -15.28 0.78
CA LEU A 134 -8.18 -15.05 -0.67
C LEU A 134 -9.17 -16.01 -1.34
N ASP A 135 -10.02 -16.71 -0.59
CA ASP A 135 -11.11 -17.47 -1.19
C ASP A 135 -12.19 -16.49 -1.71
N GLY A 136 -12.44 -16.60 -3.01
CA GLY A 136 -13.01 -15.55 -3.82
C GLY A 136 -14.48 -15.26 -3.58
N ASP A 137 -14.79 -13.99 -3.80
CA ASP A 137 -16.06 -13.43 -4.25
C ASP A 137 -17.30 -13.69 -3.39
N VAL A 138 -18.10 -12.63 -3.24
CA VAL A 138 -19.51 -12.71 -2.85
C VAL A 138 -20.20 -13.81 -3.65
N VAL A 139 -20.39 -14.98 -3.05
CA VAL A 139 -21.32 -15.98 -3.55
C VAL A 139 -22.69 -15.58 -2.99
N ALA A 140 -23.52 -14.99 -3.84
CA ALA A 140 -24.95 -14.92 -3.55
C ALA A 140 -25.47 -16.36 -3.40
N ILE A 141 -25.76 -16.76 -2.16
CA ILE A 141 -26.36 -18.06 -1.85
C ILE A 141 -27.85 -17.96 -2.18
N ASN A 142 -28.23 -18.27 -3.42
CA ASN A 142 -29.59 -18.69 -3.69
C ASN A 142 -29.64 -20.22 -3.60
N GLY A 143 -30.40 -20.75 -2.65
CA GLY A 143 -30.35 -22.15 -2.25
C GLY A 143 -30.74 -23.12 -3.37
N SER A 144 -29.82 -24.00 -3.76
CA SER A 144 -30.11 -25.20 -4.54
C SER A 144 -29.10 -26.30 -4.21
N ARG A 145 -29.60 -27.51 -3.88
CA ARG A 145 -28.79 -28.66 -3.41
C ARG A 145 -28.08 -29.35 -4.59
N PHE A 146 -26.79 -29.64 -4.45
CA PHE A 146 -26.04 -30.43 -5.44
C PHE A 146 -25.21 -31.57 -4.82
N LYS A 147 -25.17 -32.71 -5.53
CA LYS A 147 -24.33 -33.88 -5.25
C LYS A 147 -22.83 -33.55 -5.43
N ALA A 148 -21.99 -34.17 -4.61
CA ALA A 148 -20.54 -33.95 -4.57
C ALA A 148 -19.88 -34.14 -5.95
N LEU A 149 -19.24 -33.07 -6.44
CA LEU A 149 -18.63 -32.99 -7.77
C LEU A 149 -17.13 -33.33 -7.71
N ASN A 150 -16.73 -34.49 -8.24
CA ASN A 150 -15.33 -34.88 -8.40
C ASN A 150 -14.76 -34.39 -9.75
N ALA A 151 -14.74 -33.06 -9.95
CA ALA A 151 -14.31 -32.47 -11.22
C ALA A 151 -12.77 -32.42 -11.31
N LYS A 152 -12.22 -32.84 -12.47
CA LYS A 152 -10.77 -32.76 -12.80
C LYS A 152 -10.14 -31.37 -12.57
N VAL A 153 -10.95 -30.32 -12.52
CA VAL A 153 -10.54 -28.94 -12.22
C VAL A 153 -10.07 -28.77 -10.77
N LYS A 154 -10.61 -29.55 -9.83
CA LYS A 154 -10.20 -29.56 -8.41
C LYS A 154 -9.05 -30.53 -8.10
N ASN A 155 -8.55 -31.28 -9.08
CA ASN A 155 -7.36 -32.12 -8.94
C ASN A 155 -6.09 -31.30 -9.20
N TYR A 156 -5.36 -31.01 -8.12
CA TYR A 156 -4.06 -30.34 -8.14
C TYR A 156 -2.94 -31.35 -8.35
N THR A 157 -2.45 -31.47 -9.59
CA THR A 157 -1.24 -32.24 -9.88
C THR A 157 -0.01 -31.38 -9.65
N ARG A 158 1.16 -32.01 -9.43
CA ARG A 158 2.44 -31.29 -9.33
C ARG A 158 2.68 -30.33 -10.51
N GLY A 159 2.28 -30.73 -11.72
CA GLY A 159 2.36 -29.88 -12.91
C GLY A 159 1.44 -28.64 -12.84
N LYS A 160 0.18 -28.80 -12.43
CA LYS A 160 -0.75 -27.68 -12.25
C LYS A 160 -0.31 -26.72 -11.14
N LEU A 161 0.24 -27.25 -10.05
CA LEU A 161 0.79 -26.43 -8.97
C LEU A 161 1.99 -25.59 -9.46
N ARG A 162 2.90 -26.17 -10.25
CA ARG A 162 3.99 -25.42 -10.88
C ARG A 162 3.47 -24.34 -11.83
N GLN A 163 2.45 -24.64 -12.63
CA GLN A 163 1.83 -23.65 -13.51
C GLN A 163 1.23 -22.48 -12.71
N LYS A 164 0.52 -22.77 -11.62
CA LYS A 164 -0.06 -21.75 -10.73
C LYS A 164 0.99 -20.88 -10.06
N LEU A 165 2.10 -21.46 -9.59
CA LEU A 165 3.24 -20.70 -9.10
C LEU A 165 3.79 -19.76 -10.20
N GLY A 166 3.99 -20.28 -11.42
CA GLY A 166 4.43 -19.45 -12.54
C GLY A 166 3.46 -18.33 -12.94
N GLU A 167 2.15 -18.51 -12.74
CA GLU A 167 1.15 -17.44 -12.93
C GLU A 167 1.29 -16.34 -11.87
N ILE A 168 1.54 -16.70 -10.61
CA ILE A 168 1.80 -15.74 -9.53
C ILE A 168 3.08 -14.94 -9.83
N ASP A 169 4.15 -15.62 -10.26
CA ASP A 169 5.43 -14.99 -10.56
C ASP A 169 5.28 -13.95 -11.68
N LYS A 170 4.54 -14.30 -12.73
CA LYS A 170 4.22 -13.38 -13.83
C LYS A 170 3.38 -12.19 -13.35
N ALA A 171 2.42 -12.41 -12.46
CA ALA A 171 1.59 -11.34 -11.91
C ALA A 171 2.40 -10.37 -11.05
N ILE A 172 3.28 -10.89 -10.19
CA ILE A 172 4.19 -10.07 -9.38
C ILE A 172 5.17 -9.30 -10.28
N GLY A 173 5.77 -9.97 -11.27
CA GLY A 173 6.68 -9.33 -12.23
C GLY A 173 5.98 -8.22 -13.03
N ARG A 174 4.72 -8.41 -13.43
CA ARG A 174 3.91 -7.37 -14.07
C ARG A 174 3.72 -6.17 -13.15
N TYR A 175 3.35 -6.39 -11.89
CA TYR A 175 3.16 -5.31 -10.91
C TYR A 175 4.44 -4.49 -10.70
N LEU A 176 5.59 -5.15 -10.53
CA LEU A 176 6.88 -4.45 -10.40
C LEU A 176 7.23 -3.66 -11.68
N GLY A 177 6.96 -4.23 -12.87
CA GLY A 177 7.15 -3.51 -14.12
C GLY A 177 6.18 -2.35 -14.35
N GLU A 178 4.97 -2.38 -13.77
CA GLU A 178 4.04 -1.25 -13.78
C GLU A 178 4.55 -0.11 -12.90
N LEU A 179 5.13 -0.43 -11.72
CA LEU A 179 5.81 0.54 -10.85
C LEU A 179 6.94 1.28 -11.58
N ASP A 180 7.80 0.54 -12.30
CA ASP A 180 8.93 1.12 -13.03
C ASP A 180 8.45 2.06 -14.15
N ARG A 181 7.48 1.62 -14.96
CA ARG A 181 6.90 2.47 -16.02
C ARG A 181 6.23 3.72 -15.46
N ALA A 182 5.52 3.59 -14.34
CA ALA A 182 4.87 4.73 -13.71
C ALA A 182 5.88 5.74 -13.18
N ASP A 183 7.00 5.27 -12.62
CA ASP A 183 8.08 6.15 -12.16
C ASP A 183 8.77 6.88 -13.34
N GLU A 184 8.99 6.20 -14.49
CA GLU A 184 9.49 6.81 -15.74
C GLU A 184 8.54 7.88 -16.28
N VAL A 185 7.24 7.58 -16.36
CA VAL A 185 6.22 8.55 -16.81
C VAL A 185 6.18 9.75 -15.87
N PHE A 186 6.32 9.53 -14.56
CA PHE A 186 6.33 10.61 -13.59
C PHE A 186 7.55 11.51 -13.72
N GLU A 187 8.72 10.97 -14.07
CA GLU A 187 9.92 11.79 -14.37
C GLU A 187 9.71 12.69 -15.58
N GLN A 188 9.03 12.18 -16.62
CA GLN A 188 8.78 12.92 -17.85
C GLN A 188 7.64 13.96 -17.70
N THR A 189 6.60 13.63 -16.94
CA THR A 189 5.39 14.45 -16.85
C THR A 189 5.29 15.29 -15.58
N GLY A 190 6.09 14.99 -14.55
CA GLY A 190 6.14 15.72 -13.28
C GLY A 190 4.83 15.76 -12.50
N THR A 191 3.87 14.85 -12.75
CA THR A 191 2.48 15.06 -12.32
C THR A 191 2.24 14.83 -10.83
N VAL A 192 2.36 15.96 -10.15
CA VAL A 192 1.64 16.40 -8.96
C VAL A 192 1.15 17.77 -9.33
N LEU A 193 -0.06 18.15 -8.96
CA LEU A 193 -0.42 19.58 -8.92
C LEU A 193 0.75 20.40 -8.35
N PRO A 194 1.36 21.33 -9.12
CA PRO A 194 2.47 22.13 -8.62
C PRO A 194 1.99 22.88 -7.36
N GLU A 195 2.77 22.87 -6.29
CA GLU A 195 2.41 23.54 -5.02
C GLU A 195 2.01 25.00 -5.25
N ALA A 196 2.71 25.69 -6.15
CA ALA A 196 2.39 27.05 -6.58
C ALA A 196 1.02 27.20 -7.26
N ARG A 197 0.52 26.17 -7.96
CA ARG A 197 -0.82 26.18 -8.57
C ARG A 197 -1.89 26.01 -7.50
N MET A 198 -1.67 25.13 -6.53
CA MET A 198 -2.57 24.94 -5.37
C MET A 198 -2.68 26.22 -4.53
N GLU A 199 -1.55 26.86 -4.23
CA GLU A 199 -1.53 28.11 -3.47
C GLU A 199 -2.33 29.22 -4.17
N ARG A 200 -2.18 29.37 -5.50
CA ARG A 200 -2.94 30.34 -6.30
C ARG A 200 -4.44 30.03 -6.29
N THR A 201 -4.82 28.77 -6.43
CA THR A 201 -6.23 28.36 -6.37
C THR A 201 -6.84 28.64 -5.01
N LEU A 202 -6.13 28.34 -3.91
CA LEU A 202 -6.59 28.63 -2.55
C LEU A 202 -6.80 30.13 -2.32
N LYS A 203 -5.84 30.97 -2.73
CA LYS A 203 -5.96 32.45 -2.67
C LYS A 203 -7.15 32.98 -3.47
N MET A 204 -7.42 32.40 -4.65
CA MET A 204 -8.58 32.78 -5.47
C MET A 204 -9.89 32.40 -4.78
N LEU A 205 -9.97 31.20 -4.19
CA LEU A 205 -11.16 30.75 -3.46
C LEU A 205 -11.42 31.62 -2.22
N GLU A 206 -10.38 32.02 -1.48
CA GLU A 206 -10.49 32.96 -0.36
C GLU A 206 -11.03 34.33 -0.81
N HIS A 207 -10.58 34.83 -1.97
CA HIS A 207 -11.09 36.08 -2.54
C HIS A 207 -12.59 35.98 -2.87
N LEU A 208 -12.98 34.91 -3.58
CA LEU A 208 -14.38 34.67 -3.95
C LEU A 208 -15.29 34.50 -2.73
N GLN A 209 -14.81 33.86 -1.66
CA GLN A 209 -15.55 33.75 -0.41
C GLN A 209 -15.76 35.11 0.26
N LYS A 210 -14.78 36.01 0.22
CA LYS A 210 -14.90 37.38 0.74
C LYS A 210 -15.89 38.21 -0.08
N GLU A 211 -15.85 38.11 -1.41
CA GLU A 211 -16.80 38.81 -2.29
C GLU A 211 -18.25 38.32 -2.09
N ALA A 212 -18.45 37.00 -1.99
CA ALA A 212 -19.77 36.44 -1.71
C ALA A 212 -20.33 36.90 -0.35
N ALA A 213 -19.47 37.02 0.68
CA ALA A 213 -19.88 37.54 1.99
C ALA A 213 -20.22 39.04 1.97
N LEU A 214 -19.68 39.81 1.02
CA LEU A 214 -19.99 41.23 0.83
C LEU A 214 -21.27 41.46 0.02
N GLN A 215 -21.69 40.50 -0.81
CA GLN A 215 -22.94 40.60 -1.61
C GLN A 215 -24.19 40.12 -0.85
N ILE A 216 -24.01 39.44 0.29
CA ILE A 216 -25.10 38.92 1.13
C ILE A 216 -25.45 39.88 2.28
N ASN A 217 -24.64 40.93 2.51
CA ASN A 217 -24.91 42.04 3.43
C ASN A 217 -25.38 43.28 2.67
#